data_AF-A0A3Q2CFS3-F1
#
_entry.id   AF-A0A3Q2CFS3-F1
#
_cell.length_a   1.000
_cell.length_b   1.000
_cell.length_c   1.000
_cell.angle_alpha   90.00
_cell.angle_beta   90.00
_cell.angle_gamma   90.00
#
_symmetry.space_group_name_H-M   'P 1'
#
loop_
_entity.id
_entity.type
_entity.pdbx_description
1 polymer ?
#
loop_
_entity_poly.entity_id
_entity_poly.type
_entity_poly.pdbx_seq_one_letter_code
_entity_poly.pdbx_strand_id
1 'polypeptide(L)'
;KNSSAITKWKTASMSTFCVQWERYMRCDGYPDPKDQRAVNTFISLWRDDLESNVLLQEAKDPKEVLKYQEALMEMQELFHSKHLFIAEKILKVQTAASFMLNSEDPRMKKPVQPLMFSCSQGTCEKMDPDVVDVMQYTSVGGVFYCDLFHLPPRPIRRKGYTILQDGLRVFPYPTGKPSNEACPPVGVSVTLPDWITNVEPPLVARWDAGDKQWRWDGITDVSYEKAEAKISFKMETFQTFALMQKTYANLPFQGWELRPLGQDSVLFTIKGAIFDITITIKNDQCMLQLEQQRGLSHLMGKWMSGHALQKAMLKAGVNIFVNEHTHKYVSFCRKESLTEQVVYKQMALFASACAFSWSKWNAKCGEEHLVLQVFWILLQTSFYCEQNTNYFFESQKLKITENSEAFSPDHVPGSLVHNTFIHMLEDNMSPDGIDMTRHSNYCFVDTVQNLLCATRPLVFS
;
A
#
# COMPACT_ATOMS: atom_id res chain seq x y z
N LYS A 1 4.44 40.42 40.76
CA LYS A 1 3.58 39.54 39.92
C LYS A 1 3.29 40.14 38.53
N ASN A 2 3.12 41.45 38.35
CA ASN A 2 2.85 42.06 37.02
C ASN A 2 4.03 42.10 36.04
N SER A 3 5.28 42.26 36.50
CA SER A 3 6.45 42.30 35.59
C SER A 3 6.64 40.98 34.81
N SER A 4 6.51 39.82 35.48
CA SER A 4 6.57 38.50 34.83
C SER A 4 5.45 38.28 33.80
N ALA A 5 4.25 38.77 34.09
CA ALA A 5 3.12 38.69 33.17
C ALA A 5 3.36 39.57 31.93
N ILE A 6 3.90 40.78 32.10
CA ILE A 6 4.23 41.70 31.00
C ILE A 6 5.37 41.14 30.15
N THR A 7 6.39 40.53 30.76
CA THR A 7 7.48 39.90 29.99
C THR A 7 6.95 38.71 29.19
N LYS A 8 6.14 37.83 29.80
CA LYS A 8 5.48 36.72 29.07
C LYS A 8 4.58 37.21 27.94
N TRP A 9 3.82 38.29 28.15
CA TRP A 9 3.00 38.89 27.11
C TRP A 9 3.87 39.45 25.99
N LYS A 10 4.95 40.17 26.30
CA LYS A 10 5.89 40.69 25.28
C LYS A 10 6.55 39.56 24.49
N THR A 11 7.01 38.48 25.11
CA THR A 11 7.63 37.35 24.40
C THR A 11 6.62 36.59 23.54
N ALA A 12 5.40 36.37 24.06
CA ALA A 12 4.32 35.74 23.32
C ALA A 12 3.91 36.59 22.11
N SER A 13 3.64 37.89 22.32
CA SER A 13 3.28 38.82 21.25
C SER A 13 4.38 38.95 20.20
N MET A 14 5.65 39.00 20.60
CA MET A 14 6.78 39.09 19.65
C MET A 14 6.95 37.80 18.83
N SER A 15 6.71 36.63 19.43
CA SER A 15 6.69 35.35 18.71
C SER A 15 5.52 35.24 17.73
N THR A 16 4.33 35.71 18.11
CA THR A 16 3.14 35.70 17.24
C THR A 16 3.30 36.70 16.09
N PHE A 17 3.89 37.86 16.37
CA PHE A 17 4.15 38.89 15.36
C PHE A 17 5.24 38.44 14.38
N CYS A 18 6.31 37.77 14.82
CA CYS A 18 7.30 37.16 13.92
C CYS A 18 6.68 36.09 13.01
N VAL A 19 5.82 35.22 13.54
CA VAL A 19 5.13 34.18 12.73
C VAL A 19 4.16 34.81 11.72
N GLN A 20 3.40 35.83 12.12
CA GLN A 20 2.52 36.57 11.20
C GLN A 20 3.32 37.36 10.15
N TRP A 21 4.47 37.93 10.52
CA TRP A 21 5.34 38.67 9.61
C TRP A 21 6.05 37.76 8.62
N GLU A 22 6.58 36.61 9.06
CA GLU A 22 7.16 35.59 8.16
C GLU A 22 6.12 35.04 7.19
N ARG A 23 4.86 34.86 7.62
CA ARG A 23 3.77 34.46 6.72
C ARG A 23 3.40 35.57 5.74
N TYR A 24 3.30 36.82 6.19
CA TYR A 24 3.04 37.98 5.33
C TYR A 24 4.13 38.16 4.25
N MET A 25 5.40 37.94 4.62
CA MET A 25 6.54 38.07 3.70
C MET A 25 6.65 36.93 2.68
N ARG A 26 5.91 35.81 2.84
CA ARG A 26 5.91 34.71 1.85
C ARG A 26 5.17 35.06 0.57
N CYS A 27 4.19 35.97 0.61
CA CYS A 27 3.38 36.39 -0.55
C CYS A 27 2.96 35.21 -1.46
N ASP A 28 2.70 34.03 -0.88
CA ASP A 28 2.60 32.77 -1.61
C ASP A 28 1.18 32.46 -2.10
N GLY A 29 0.18 33.20 -1.58
CA GLY A 29 -1.23 33.10 -1.93
C GLY A 29 -2.03 32.07 -1.11
N TYR A 30 -1.41 31.39 -0.15
CA TYR A 30 -2.03 30.27 0.57
C TYR A 30 -2.68 30.67 1.90
N PRO A 31 -3.81 30.05 2.30
CA PRO A 31 -4.46 30.33 3.58
C PRO A 31 -3.62 29.79 4.73
N ASP A 32 -3.67 30.41 5.91
CA ASP A 32 -3.06 29.82 7.12
C ASP A 32 -3.90 28.58 7.53
N PRO A 33 -3.32 27.36 7.56
CA PRO A 33 -4.04 26.14 7.91
C PRO A 33 -4.55 26.10 9.35
N LYS A 34 -4.07 27.00 10.23
CA LYS A 34 -4.57 27.17 11.60
C LYS A 34 -5.73 28.16 11.69
N ASP A 35 -5.94 28.99 10.66
CA ASP A 35 -7.08 29.90 10.57
C ASP A 35 -8.19 29.27 9.71
N GLN A 36 -9.18 28.70 10.39
CA GLN A 36 -10.29 28.03 9.73
C GLN A 36 -11.15 28.97 8.87
N ARG A 37 -11.18 30.29 9.16
CA ARG A 37 -11.85 31.23 8.25
C ARG A 37 -11.07 31.41 6.97
N ALA A 38 -9.75 31.57 7.05
CA ALA A 38 -8.90 31.70 5.86
C ALA A 38 -9.00 30.46 4.97
N VAL A 39 -9.01 29.27 5.56
CA VAL A 39 -9.20 27.99 4.83
C VAL A 39 -10.59 27.94 4.18
N ASN A 40 -11.65 28.32 4.90
CA ASN A 40 -13.00 28.31 4.35
C ASN A 40 -13.18 29.34 3.22
N THR A 41 -12.63 30.55 3.37
CA THR A 41 -12.64 31.59 2.33
C THR A 41 -11.85 31.14 1.11
N PHE A 42 -10.69 30.51 1.30
CA PHE A 42 -9.90 29.95 0.21
C PHE A 42 -10.66 28.84 -0.54
N ILE A 43 -11.30 27.92 0.18
CA ILE A 43 -12.13 26.86 -0.41
C ILE A 43 -13.35 27.44 -1.15
N SER A 44 -13.97 28.50 -0.62
CA SER A 44 -15.10 29.17 -1.28
C SER A 44 -14.67 29.88 -2.56
N LEU A 45 -13.59 30.66 -2.52
CA LEU A 45 -13.03 31.31 -3.71
C LEU A 45 -12.61 30.27 -4.77
N TRP A 46 -12.03 29.15 -4.33
CA TRP A 46 -11.64 28.06 -5.22
C TRP A 46 -12.84 27.30 -5.81
N ARG A 47 -13.95 27.23 -5.08
CA ARG A 47 -15.21 26.63 -5.55
C ARG A 47 -15.91 27.50 -6.59
N ASP A 48 -15.86 28.81 -6.41
CA ASP A 48 -16.42 29.77 -7.37
C ASP A 48 -15.59 29.83 -8.66
N ASP A 49 -14.29 29.47 -8.59
CA ASP A 49 -13.42 29.24 -9.77
C ASP A 49 -13.64 27.87 -10.45
N LEU A 50 -14.36 26.93 -9.81
CA LEU A 50 -14.54 25.55 -10.31
C LEU A 50 -15.59 25.41 -11.42
N GLU A 51 -16.39 26.45 -11.69
CA GLU A 51 -17.14 26.55 -12.97
C GLU A 51 -16.19 26.80 -14.16
N SER A 52 -14.91 27.11 -13.89
CA SER A 52 -13.85 27.17 -14.87
C SER A 52 -13.03 25.88 -14.83
N ASN A 53 -13.45 24.89 -15.61
CA ASN A 53 -12.67 23.69 -15.97
C ASN A 53 -11.43 24.06 -16.85
N VAL A 54 -10.79 25.20 -16.56
CA VAL A 54 -9.92 25.98 -17.44
C VAL A 54 -8.52 26.17 -16.85
N LEU A 55 -8.32 26.13 -15.53
CA LEU A 55 -7.01 26.43 -14.92
C LEU A 55 -5.90 25.41 -15.21
N LEU A 56 -6.20 24.12 -15.45
CA LEU A 56 -5.20 23.15 -15.92
C LEU A 56 -4.97 23.20 -17.44
N GLN A 57 -5.85 23.87 -18.21
CA GLN A 57 -5.67 24.08 -19.65
C GLN A 57 -5.07 25.46 -19.99
N GLU A 58 -5.16 26.45 -19.10
CA GLU A 58 -4.66 27.82 -19.32
C GLU A 58 -3.35 28.16 -18.60
N ALA A 59 -2.84 27.31 -17.71
CA ALA A 59 -1.51 27.49 -17.13
C ALA A 59 -0.42 27.24 -18.20
N LYS A 60 -0.03 28.31 -18.91
CA LYS A 60 1.04 28.29 -19.93
C LYS A 60 2.44 28.17 -19.33
N ASP A 61 2.60 28.39 -18.02
CA ASP A 61 3.88 28.31 -17.32
C ASP A 61 4.02 26.99 -16.54
N PRO A 62 4.99 26.12 -16.90
CA PRO A 62 5.27 24.86 -16.21
C PRO A 62 5.54 25.01 -14.72
N LYS A 63 6.05 26.17 -14.25
CA LYS A 63 6.34 26.39 -12.83
C LYS A 63 5.07 26.61 -12.00
N GLU A 64 4.03 27.22 -12.58
CA GLU A 64 2.75 27.37 -11.89
C GLU A 64 2.01 26.04 -11.79
N VAL A 65 2.06 25.23 -12.86
CA VAL A 65 1.48 23.87 -12.83
C VAL A 65 2.12 23.01 -11.74
N LEU A 66 3.45 23.07 -11.62
CA LEU A 66 4.19 22.36 -10.57
C LEU A 66 3.77 22.86 -9.17
N LYS A 67 3.63 24.17 -8.99
CA LYS A 67 3.18 24.79 -7.73
C LYS A 67 1.76 24.35 -7.33
N TYR A 68 0.83 24.26 -8.28
CA TYR A 68 -0.53 23.74 -8.02
C TYR A 68 -0.53 22.23 -7.74
N GLN A 69 0.35 21.45 -8.38
CA GLN A 69 0.51 20.02 -8.11
C GLN A 69 1.09 19.76 -6.72
N GLU A 70 2.11 20.50 -6.32
CA GLU A 70 2.70 20.45 -4.97
C GLU A 70 1.66 20.82 -3.90
N ALA A 71 0.90 21.90 -4.11
CA ALA A 71 -0.17 22.31 -3.20
C ALA A 71 -1.30 21.25 -3.09
N LEU A 72 -1.62 20.56 -4.18
CA LEU A 72 -2.58 19.45 -4.18
C LEU A 72 -2.07 18.24 -3.40
N MET A 73 -0.78 17.90 -3.54
CA MET A 73 -0.16 16.82 -2.77
C MET A 73 -0.12 17.15 -1.28
N GLU A 74 0.30 18.35 -0.90
CA GLU A 74 0.33 18.78 0.51
C GLU A 74 -1.07 18.82 1.13
N MET A 75 -2.09 19.26 0.37
CA MET A 75 -3.48 19.20 0.84
C MET A 75 -3.97 17.75 0.99
N GLN A 76 -3.64 16.86 0.06
CA GLN A 76 -3.98 15.43 0.17
C GLN A 76 -3.33 14.79 1.40
N GLU A 77 -2.05 15.06 1.65
CA GLU A 77 -1.34 14.59 2.84
C GLU A 77 -1.95 15.14 4.14
N LEU A 78 -2.32 16.43 4.16
CA LEU A 78 -2.97 17.06 5.31
C LEU A 78 -4.36 16.45 5.57
N PHE A 79 -5.16 16.20 4.53
CA PHE A 79 -6.46 15.53 4.65
C PHE A 79 -6.30 14.10 5.15
N HIS A 80 -5.32 13.36 4.62
CA HIS A 80 -5.03 12.00 5.04
C HIS A 80 -4.60 11.95 6.51
N SER A 81 -3.68 12.84 6.93
CA SER A 81 -3.22 12.98 8.32
C SER A 81 -4.37 13.32 9.28
N LYS A 82 -5.25 14.26 8.90
CA LYS A 82 -6.45 14.59 9.70
C LYS A 82 -7.44 13.45 9.76
N HIS A 83 -7.65 12.71 8.67
CA HIS A 83 -8.50 11.51 8.67
C HIS A 83 -7.96 10.43 9.61
N LEU A 84 -6.65 10.14 9.56
CA LEU A 84 -5.99 9.21 10.48
C LEU A 84 -6.13 9.65 11.95
N PHE A 85 -5.91 10.94 12.23
CA PHE A 85 -6.04 11.47 13.59
C PHE A 85 -7.48 11.37 14.11
N ILE A 86 -8.48 11.66 13.27
CA ILE A 86 -9.90 11.53 13.63
C ILE A 86 -10.27 10.06 13.83
N ALA A 87 -9.82 9.16 12.94
CA ALA A 87 -10.05 7.72 13.06
C ALA A 87 -9.44 7.17 14.36
N GLU A 88 -8.22 7.57 14.71
CA GLU A 88 -7.56 7.19 15.97
C GLU A 88 -8.34 7.69 17.19
N LYS A 89 -8.88 8.91 17.16
CA LYS A 89 -9.71 9.46 18.23
C LYS A 89 -11.03 8.73 18.37
N ILE A 90 -11.69 8.39 17.26
CA ILE A 90 -12.94 7.63 17.25
C ILE A 90 -12.72 6.21 17.80
N LEU A 91 -11.67 5.53 17.36
CA LEU A 91 -11.28 4.20 17.85
C LEU A 91 -10.98 4.23 19.35
N LYS A 92 -10.21 5.22 19.84
CA LYS A 92 -9.93 5.37 21.28
C LYS A 92 -11.19 5.60 22.11
N VAL A 93 -12.17 6.36 21.59
CA VAL A 93 -13.45 6.58 22.26
C VAL A 93 -14.30 5.30 22.25
N GLN A 94 -14.32 4.53 21.16
CA GLN A 94 -15.02 3.23 21.08
C GLN A 94 -14.39 2.18 22.00
N THR A 95 -13.05 2.11 22.08
CA THR A 95 -12.35 1.21 23.01
C THR A 95 -12.62 1.60 24.47
N ALA A 96 -12.63 2.90 24.80
CA ALA A 96 -12.97 3.38 26.14
C ALA A 96 -14.44 3.12 26.49
N ALA A 97 -15.37 3.27 25.55
CA ALA A 97 -16.79 3.00 25.75
C ALA A 97 -17.07 1.50 25.94
N SER A 98 -16.38 0.63 25.19
CA SER A 98 -16.48 -0.83 25.31
C SER A 98 -15.91 -1.35 26.64
N PHE A 99 -14.87 -0.68 27.17
CA PHE A 99 -14.30 -0.99 28.49
C PHE A 99 -15.21 -0.55 29.66
N MET A 100 -15.97 0.54 29.49
CA MET A 100 -16.89 1.05 30.51
C MET A 100 -18.23 0.31 30.56
N LEU A 101 -18.66 -0.32 29.45
CA LEU A 101 -19.91 -1.11 29.40
C LEU A 101 -19.75 -2.54 29.94
N ASN A 102 -18.52 -3.04 30.10
CA ASN A 102 -18.22 -4.41 30.53
C ASN A 102 -17.71 -4.53 31.98
N SER A 103 -17.83 -3.47 32.80
CA SER A 103 -17.34 -3.45 34.19
C SER A 103 -18.49 -3.38 35.19
N GLU A 104 -18.81 -4.49 35.85
CA GLU A 104 -19.73 -4.56 37.01
C GLU A 104 -18.99 -4.53 38.37
N ASP A 105 -17.98 -3.67 38.56
CA ASP A 105 -17.38 -3.50 39.91
C ASP A 105 -17.15 -2.02 40.29
N PRO A 106 -17.84 -1.48 41.33
CA PRO A 106 -17.73 -0.08 41.72
C PRO A 106 -16.42 0.33 42.41
N ARG A 107 -15.39 -0.52 42.50
CA ARG A 107 -14.24 -0.30 43.41
C ARG A 107 -12.85 -0.08 42.81
N MET A 108 -12.71 0.31 41.55
CA MET A 108 -11.39 0.74 41.02
C MET A 108 -11.35 2.21 40.57
N LYS A 109 -11.07 3.11 41.52
CA LYS A 109 -10.52 4.44 41.26
C LYS A 109 -9.09 4.53 41.80
N LYS A 110 -8.08 4.22 40.98
CA LYS A 110 -6.71 4.78 41.08
C LYS A 110 -6.04 4.80 39.68
N PRO A 111 -5.20 5.82 39.37
CA PRO A 111 -4.59 5.97 38.06
C PRO A 111 -3.41 5.01 37.91
N VAL A 112 -3.38 4.24 36.82
CA VAL A 112 -2.29 3.29 36.51
C VAL A 112 -1.41 3.87 35.40
N GLN A 113 -0.09 3.79 35.64
CA GLN A 113 1.03 4.12 34.74
C GLN A 113 1.02 3.28 33.44
N PRO A 114 1.72 3.70 32.37
CA PRO A 114 1.63 3.04 31.07
C PRO A 114 2.29 1.65 31.11
N LEU A 115 1.47 0.60 31.06
CA LEU A 115 1.90 -0.79 30.98
C LEU A 115 2.08 -1.22 29.53
N MET A 116 3.20 -1.92 29.31
CA MET A 116 3.53 -2.72 28.13
C MET A 116 2.32 -3.54 27.68
N PHE A 117 2.00 -3.48 26.38
CA PHE A 117 1.09 -4.43 25.76
C PHE A 117 1.79 -5.78 25.60
N SER A 118 1.70 -6.63 26.63
CA SER A 118 1.73 -8.07 26.43
C SER A 118 0.41 -8.47 25.78
N CYS A 119 0.49 -9.12 24.62
CA CYS A 119 -0.65 -9.66 23.89
C CYS A 119 -1.41 -10.67 24.76
N SER A 120 -2.44 -10.22 25.48
CA SER A 120 -3.42 -11.10 26.09
C SER A 120 -4.39 -11.55 25.00
N GLN A 121 -4.50 -12.87 24.84
CA GLN A 121 -5.46 -13.54 23.97
C GLN A 121 -6.85 -12.93 24.15
N GLY A 122 -7.22 -12.02 23.24
CA GLY A 122 -8.60 -11.58 23.09
C GLY A 122 -9.40 -12.76 22.55
N THR A 123 -10.53 -13.03 23.19
CA THR A 123 -11.52 -14.01 22.73
C THR A 123 -11.77 -13.83 21.24
N CYS A 124 -11.40 -14.85 20.45
CA CYS A 124 -11.70 -14.91 19.03
C CYS A 124 -13.22 -14.96 18.88
N GLU A 125 -13.85 -13.82 18.56
CA GLU A 125 -15.22 -13.80 18.07
C GLU A 125 -15.24 -14.77 16.89
N LYS A 126 -16.06 -15.83 16.98
CA LYS A 126 -16.22 -16.78 15.87
C LYS A 126 -16.82 -15.99 14.70
N MET A 127 -15.98 -15.58 13.76
CA MET A 127 -16.44 -15.04 12.49
C MET A 127 -17.31 -16.09 11.81
N ASP A 128 -18.47 -15.65 11.31
CA ASP A 128 -19.32 -16.46 10.44
C ASP A 128 -18.47 -16.89 9.23
N PRO A 129 -18.25 -18.21 9.02
CA PRO A 129 -17.38 -18.70 7.94
C PRO A 129 -17.88 -18.32 6.55
N ASP A 130 -19.17 -17.98 6.43
CA ASP A 130 -19.79 -17.56 5.17
C ASP A 130 -19.57 -16.07 4.87
N VAL A 131 -19.06 -15.29 5.82
CA VAL A 131 -18.73 -13.86 5.61
C VAL A 131 -17.32 -13.74 5.05
N VAL A 132 -17.19 -12.94 3.99
CA VAL A 132 -15.91 -12.68 3.34
C VAL A 132 -15.07 -11.71 4.18
N ASP A 133 -13.89 -12.15 4.59
CA ASP A 133 -12.90 -11.27 5.19
C ASP A 133 -12.26 -10.38 4.11
N VAL A 134 -12.77 -9.16 3.96
CA VAL A 134 -12.29 -8.16 2.99
C VAL A 134 -10.86 -7.67 3.26
N MET A 135 -10.26 -8.02 4.40
CA MET A 135 -8.85 -7.73 4.68
C MET A 135 -7.94 -8.84 4.18
N GLN A 136 -8.47 -10.06 4.02
CA GLN A 136 -7.78 -11.22 3.42
C GLN A 136 -8.02 -11.35 1.91
N TYR A 137 -9.17 -10.88 1.43
CA TYR A 137 -9.59 -11.01 0.04
C TYR A 137 -9.81 -9.65 -0.63
N THR A 138 -9.43 -9.54 -1.90
CA THR A 138 -9.63 -8.35 -2.72
C THR A 138 -10.37 -8.69 -4.01
N SER A 139 -11.28 -7.80 -4.41
CA SER A 139 -12.02 -7.94 -5.65
C SER A 139 -11.13 -7.72 -6.88
N VAL A 140 -11.22 -8.62 -7.86
CA VAL A 140 -10.58 -8.52 -9.18
C VAL A 140 -11.62 -8.37 -10.27
N GLY A 141 -11.32 -7.53 -11.27
CA GLY A 141 -12.25 -7.27 -12.38
C GLY A 141 -13.43 -6.36 -12.04
N GLY A 142 -13.53 -5.91 -10.79
CA GLY A 142 -14.55 -5.00 -10.31
C GLY A 142 -15.75 -5.69 -9.69
N VAL A 143 -16.84 -4.94 -9.55
CA VAL A 143 -18.10 -5.37 -8.97
C VAL A 143 -19.13 -5.50 -10.08
N PHE A 144 -19.83 -6.63 -10.13
CA PHE A 144 -20.82 -6.94 -11.14
C PHE A 144 -22.22 -6.75 -10.58
N TYR A 145 -23.02 -5.94 -11.27
CA TYR A 145 -24.43 -5.72 -10.95
C TYR A 145 -25.27 -6.59 -11.88
N CYS A 146 -25.97 -7.56 -11.31
CA CYS A 146 -26.85 -8.45 -12.06
C CYS A 146 -28.28 -8.26 -11.56
N ASP A 147 -29.09 -7.62 -12.39
CA ASP A 147 -30.50 -7.37 -12.12
C ASP A 147 -31.36 -7.89 -13.28
N LEU A 148 -32.54 -8.39 -12.95
CA LEU A 148 -33.54 -8.77 -13.94
C LEU A 148 -34.56 -7.64 -14.08
N PHE A 149 -34.90 -7.28 -15.32
CA PHE A 149 -35.84 -6.21 -15.60
C PHE A 149 -36.98 -6.68 -16.50
N HIS A 150 -38.15 -6.06 -16.33
CA HIS A 150 -39.21 -6.16 -17.32
C HIS A 150 -38.76 -5.53 -18.64
N LEU A 151 -39.14 -6.16 -19.75
CA LEU A 151 -39.01 -5.55 -21.07
C LEU A 151 -39.74 -4.21 -21.08
N PRO A 152 -39.07 -3.10 -21.44
CA PRO A 152 -39.71 -1.81 -21.48
C PRO A 152 -40.85 -1.81 -22.51
N PRO A 153 -41.99 -1.15 -22.22
CA PRO A 153 -43.08 -1.05 -23.16
C PRO A 153 -42.63 -0.38 -24.47
N ARG A 154 -43.23 -0.82 -25.60
CA ARG A 154 -42.85 -0.29 -26.92
C ARG A 154 -43.13 1.21 -27.01
N PRO A 155 -42.24 2.02 -27.62
CA PRO A 155 -42.48 3.44 -27.82
C PRO A 155 -43.79 3.68 -28.58
N ILE A 156 -44.63 4.57 -28.05
CA ILE A 156 -45.90 4.91 -28.69
C ILE A 156 -45.67 6.09 -29.62
N ARG A 157 -45.91 5.91 -30.92
CA ARG A 157 -45.89 7.00 -31.90
C ARG A 157 -47.28 7.62 -32.02
N ARG A 158 -47.41 8.90 -31.69
CA ARG A 158 -48.64 9.68 -31.89
C ARG A 158 -48.31 11.08 -32.40
N LYS A 159 -48.99 11.49 -33.49
CA LYS A 159 -48.91 12.84 -34.08
C LYS A 159 -47.48 13.35 -34.31
N GLY A 160 -46.58 12.52 -34.84
CA GLY A 160 -45.18 12.91 -35.10
C GLY A 160 -44.25 12.85 -33.90
N TYR A 161 -44.76 12.59 -32.69
CA TYR A 161 -43.95 12.39 -31.48
C TYR A 161 -43.76 10.90 -31.17
N THR A 162 -42.57 10.55 -30.67
CA THR A 162 -42.29 9.24 -30.08
C THR A 162 -42.31 9.38 -28.57
N ILE A 163 -43.31 8.79 -27.93
CA ILE A 163 -43.47 8.79 -26.47
C ILE A 163 -42.76 7.54 -25.94
N LEU A 164 -41.69 7.73 -25.18
CA LEU A 164 -41.06 6.68 -24.38
C LEU A 164 -41.89 6.54 -23.09
N GLN A 165 -42.40 5.34 -22.82
CA GLN A 165 -43.13 5.05 -21.58
C GLN A 165 -42.17 4.50 -20.53
N ASP A 166 -42.13 5.15 -19.35
CA ASP A 166 -41.45 4.74 -18.10
C ASP A 166 -39.98 4.27 -18.20
N GLY A 167 -39.28 4.25 -17.05
CA GLY A 167 -37.93 3.70 -16.94
C GLY A 167 -37.89 2.17 -16.88
N LEU A 168 -36.70 1.58 -16.82
CA LEU A 168 -36.54 0.15 -16.53
C LEU A 168 -37.18 -0.18 -15.17
N ARG A 169 -38.00 -1.24 -15.16
CA ARG A 169 -38.63 -1.77 -13.94
C ARG A 169 -38.02 -3.10 -13.58
N VAL A 170 -37.52 -3.23 -12.36
CA VAL A 170 -36.96 -4.48 -11.84
C VAL A 170 -38.03 -5.57 -11.84
N PHE A 171 -37.70 -6.75 -12.35
CA PHE A 171 -38.50 -7.95 -12.28
C PHE A 171 -38.11 -8.72 -11.00
N PRO A 172 -39.04 -8.99 -10.08
CA PRO A 172 -38.71 -9.69 -8.84
C PRO A 172 -38.41 -11.16 -9.10
N TYR A 173 -37.21 -11.59 -8.73
CA TYR A 173 -36.77 -12.98 -8.84
C TYR A 173 -36.09 -13.44 -7.54
N PRO A 174 -36.51 -14.56 -6.95
CA PRO A 174 -37.62 -15.44 -7.34
C PRO A 174 -38.98 -14.75 -7.36
N THR A 175 -39.86 -15.17 -8.29
CA THR A 175 -41.26 -14.73 -8.28
C THR A 175 -41.91 -15.36 -7.05
N GLY A 176 -42.09 -14.60 -5.97
CA GLY A 176 -42.59 -15.10 -4.67
C GLY A 176 -44.02 -15.69 -4.65
N LYS A 177 -44.47 -16.31 -5.75
CA LYS A 177 -45.70 -17.09 -5.85
C LYS A 177 -45.45 -18.50 -5.28
N PRO A 178 -46.32 -19.01 -4.41
CA PRO A 178 -46.28 -20.39 -3.93
C PRO A 178 -46.82 -21.34 -5.01
N SER A 179 -46.16 -21.44 -6.16
CA SER A 179 -46.32 -22.60 -7.03
C SER A 179 -45.44 -23.72 -6.49
N ASN A 180 -45.90 -24.97 -6.52
CA ASN A 180 -45.14 -26.16 -6.13
C ASN A 180 -43.83 -26.40 -6.94
N GLU A 181 -43.47 -25.47 -7.82
CA GLU A 181 -42.22 -25.48 -8.59
C GLU A 181 -41.28 -24.43 -7.97
N ALA A 182 -40.20 -24.89 -7.35
CA ALA A 182 -39.12 -24.02 -6.89
C ALA A 182 -38.52 -23.28 -8.10
N CYS A 183 -38.32 -21.96 -7.99
CA CYS A 183 -37.62 -21.22 -9.04
C CYS A 183 -36.19 -21.76 -9.19
N PRO A 184 -35.73 -22.09 -10.41
CA PRO A 184 -34.40 -22.63 -10.60
C PRO A 184 -33.32 -21.57 -10.28
N PRO A 185 -32.13 -21.96 -9.84
CA PRO A 185 -31.04 -21.01 -9.69
C PRO A 185 -30.61 -20.43 -11.06
N VAL A 186 -30.14 -19.19 -11.05
CA VAL A 186 -29.69 -18.44 -12.23
C VAL A 186 -28.23 -18.80 -12.53
N GLY A 187 -27.96 -19.29 -13.73
CA GLY A 187 -26.60 -19.50 -14.22
C GLY A 187 -25.96 -18.20 -14.70
N VAL A 188 -24.78 -17.88 -14.18
CA VAL A 188 -23.99 -16.71 -14.56
C VAL A 188 -22.63 -17.18 -15.07
N SER A 189 -22.18 -16.61 -16.18
CA SER A 189 -20.83 -16.82 -16.71
C SER A 189 -20.17 -15.48 -16.99
N VAL A 190 -18.95 -15.30 -16.50
CA VAL A 190 -18.15 -14.10 -16.70
C VAL A 190 -16.79 -14.48 -17.26
N THR A 191 -16.38 -13.81 -18.33
CA THR A 191 -15.01 -13.87 -18.85
C THR A 191 -14.19 -12.77 -18.22
N LEU A 192 -13.08 -13.14 -17.60
CA LEU A 192 -12.16 -12.21 -16.98
C LEU A 192 -11.41 -11.43 -18.07
N PRO A 193 -11.26 -10.10 -17.91
CA PRO A 193 -10.44 -9.32 -18.82
C PRO A 193 -8.98 -9.77 -18.87
N ASP A 194 -8.36 -9.62 -20.04
CA ASP A 194 -6.94 -9.84 -20.31
C ASP A 194 -5.99 -8.88 -19.58
N TRP A 195 -6.47 -8.09 -18.61
CA TRP A 195 -5.63 -7.25 -17.77
C TRP A 195 -5.52 -7.77 -16.33
N ILE A 196 -6.17 -8.90 -16.02
CA ILE A 196 -6.15 -9.54 -14.70
C ILE A 196 -5.25 -10.77 -14.77
N THR A 197 -4.34 -10.88 -13.82
CA THR A 197 -3.51 -12.08 -13.67
C THR A 197 -4.11 -12.97 -12.60
N ASN A 198 -4.58 -14.15 -13.00
CA ASN A 198 -5.07 -15.15 -12.05
C ASN A 198 -4.11 -16.31 -11.97
N VAL A 199 -3.51 -16.45 -10.79
CA VAL A 199 -2.71 -17.63 -10.47
C VAL A 199 -3.65 -18.75 -10.02
N GLU A 200 -4.50 -18.45 -9.04
CA GLU A 200 -5.55 -19.35 -8.57
C GLU A 200 -6.89 -18.95 -9.21
N PRO A 201 -7.82 -19.92 -9.40
CA PRO A 201 -9.19 -19.59 -9.77
C PRO A 201 -9.80 -18.62 -8.74
N PRO A 202 -10.40 -17.50 -9.17
CA PRO A 202 -11.00 -16.56 -8.24
C PRO A 202 -12.26 -17.18 -7.61
N LEU A 203 -12.55 -16.78 -6.38
CA LEU A 203 -13.77 -17.13 -5.68
C LEU A 203 -14.88 -16.14 -6.04
N VAL A 204 -16.13 -16.55 -5.91
CA VAL A 204 -17.28 -15.67 -6.17
C VAL A 204 -17.92 -15.31 -4.84
N ALA A 205 -18.06 -14.02 -4.57
CA ALA A 205 -18.77 -13.51 -3.42
C ALA A 205 -20.01 -12.73 -3.85
N ARG A 206 -21.13 -12.92 -3.17
CA ARG A 206 -22.35 -12.13 -3.33
C ARG A 206 -22.38 -10.99 -2.31
N TRP A 207 -23.01 -9.88 -2.67
CA TRP A 207 -23.28 -8.78 -1.75
C TRP A 207 -24.59 -9.03 -1.01
N ASP A 208 -24.50 -9.10 0.31
CA ASP A 208 -25.67 -9.07 1.18
C ASP A 208 -26.05 -7.62 1.51
N ALA A 209 -27.13 -7.13 0.92
CA ALA A 209 -27.60 -5.77 1.15
C ALA A 209 -28.20 -5.55 2.55
N GLY A 210 -28.69 -6.61 3.21
CA GLY A 210 -29.28 -6.52 4.55
C GLY A 210 -28.21 -6.25 5.60
N ASP A 211 -27.18 -7.09 5.60
CA ASP A 211 -26.06 -6.99 6.55
C ASP A 211 -24.93 -6.07 6.05
N LYS A 212 -25.00 -5.62 4.78
CA LYS A 212 -23.98 -4.78 4.12
C LYS A 212 -22.59 -5.41 4.11
N GLN A 213 -22.52 -6.69 3.74
CA GLN A 213 -21.30 -7.47 3.74
C GLN A 213 -21.21 -8.40 2.54
N TRP A 214 -19.98 -8.77 2.17
CA TRP A 214 -19.73 -9.79 1.17
C TRP A 214 -19.86 -11.18 1.80
N ARG A 215 -20.49 -12.13 1.10
CA ARG A 215 -20.68 -13.50 1.58
C ARG A 215 -20.33 -14.55 0.51
N TRP A 216 -19.92 -15.73 0.96
CA TRP A 216 -19.57 -16.90 0.12
C TRP A 216 -20.77 -17.82 -0.17
N ASP A 217 -21.76 -17.82 0.73
CA ASP A 217 -22.98 -18.61 0.60
C ASP A 217 -23.88 -18.12 -0.55
N GLY A 218 -24.89 -18.90 -0.92
CA GLY A 218 -25.81 -18.57 -2.02
C GLY A 218 -25.20 -18.67 -3.43
N ILE A 219 -23.93 -19.07 -3.53
CA ILE A 219 -23.24 -19.42 -4.77
C ILE A 219 -23.03 -20.94 -4.83
N THR A 220 -23.42 -21.54 -5.96
CA THR A 220 -23.28 -22.99 -6.20
C THR A 220 -22.73 -23.28 -7.60
N ASP A 221 -22.38 -24.53 -7.88
CA ASP A 221 -21.92 -25.01 -9.19
C ASP A 221 -20.80 -24.17 -9.83
N VAL A 222 -19.82 -23.74 -9.02
CA VAL A 222 -18.70 -22.92 -9.49
C VAL A 222 -17.76 -23.77 -10.35
N SER A 223 -17.50 -23.32 -11.58
CA SER A 223 -16.52 -23.90 -12.49
C SER A 223 -15.64 -22.81 -13.10
N TYR A 224 -14.36 -23.13 -13.33
CA TYR A 224 -13.40 -22.21 -13.93
C TYR A 224 -12.70 -22.85 -15.13
N GLU A 225 -12.88 -22.26 -16.30
CA GLU A 225 -12.27 -22.66 -17.56
C GLU A 225 -11.02 -21.80 -17.81
N LYS A 226 -9.86 -22.32 -17.38
CA LYS A 226 -8.58 -21.59 -17.43
C LYS A 226 -8.17 -21.12 -18.85
N ALA A 227 -8.54 -21.88 -19.89
CA ALA A 227 -8.18 -21.56 -21.28
C ALA A 227 -8.90 -20.29 -21.79
N GLU A 228 -10.15 -20.08 -21.38
CA GLU A 228 -10.97 -18.92 -21.76
C GLU A 228 -11.00 -17.84 -20.67
N ALA A 229 -10.32 -18.04 -19.54
CA ALA A 229 -10.42 -17.21 -18.34
C ALA A 229 -11.88 -16.97 -17.91
N LYS A 230 -12.72 -18.01 -18.03
CA LYS A 230 -14.16 -17.92 -17.83
C LYS A 230 -14.57 -18.63 -16.55
N ILE A 231 -15.28 -17.92 -15.68
CA ILE A 231 -15.88 -18.48 -14.47
C ILE A 231 -17.39 -18.59 -14.67
N SER A 232 -17.96 -19.74 -14.32
CA SER A 232 -19.40 -19.98 -14.33
C SER A 232 -19.87 -20.45 -12.97
N PHE A 233 -21.03 -19.99 -12.54
CA PHE A 233 -21.61 -20.34 -11.24
C PHE A 233 -23.12 -20.16 -11.28
N LYS A 234 -23.80 -20.60 -10.23
CA LYS A 234 -25.23 -20.45 -10.03
C LYS A 234 -25.54 -19.64 -8.78
N MET A 235 -26.54 -18.76 -8.88
CA MET A 235 -27.03 -17.93 -7.78
C MET A 235 -28.55 -18.09 -7.61
N GLU A 236 -29.05 -18.08 -6.38
CA GLU A 236 -30.48 -18.28 -6.09
C GLU A 236 -31.33 -17.05 -6.47
N THR A 237 -30.74 -15.86 -6.40
CA THR A 237 -31.39 -14.57 -6.66
C THR A 237 -30.47 -13.70 -7.53
N PHE A 238 -31.03 -12.73 -8.23
CA PHE A 238 -30.24 -11.70 -8.92
C PHE A 238 -29.67 -10.73 -7.89
N GLN A 239 -28.36 -10.73 -7.74
CA GLN A 239 -27.64 -9.92 -6.76
C GLN A 239 -26.33 -9.38 -7.33
N THR A 240 -25.80 -8.37 -6.65
CA THR A 240 -24.45 -7.89 -6.90
C THR A 240 -23.44 -8.97 -6.48
N PHE A 241 -22.43 -9.23 -7.30
CA PHE A 241 -21.36 -10.17 -6.99
C PHE A 241 -19.99 -9.60 -7.37
N ALA A 242 -18.93 -10.18 -6.82
CA ALA A 242 -17.56 -9.86 -7.15
C ALA A 242 -16.70 -11.12 -7.20
N LEU A 243 -15.65 -11.06 -8.01
CA LEU A 243 -14.63 -12.10 -8.08
C LEU A 243 -13.54 -11.74 -7.10
N MET A 244 -13.22 -12.64 -6.18
CA MET A 244 -12.34 -12.39 -5.03
C MET A 244 -11.10 -13.27 -5.13
N GLN A 245 -9.95 -12.71 -4.77
CA GLN A 245 -8.69 -13.46 -4.63
C GLN A 245 -8.01 -13.10 -3.32
N LYS A 246 -7.12 -13.97 -2.84
CA LYS A 246 -6.32 -13.71 -1.63
C LYS A 246 -5.41 -12.49 -1.87
N THR A 247 -5.53 -11.48 -1.03
CA THR A 247 -4.78 -10.22 -1.14
C THR A 247 -3.29 -10.42 -1.00
N TYR A 248 -2.84 -11.35 -0.16
CA TYR A 248 -1.42 -11.56 0.15
C TYR A 248 -0.87 -12.86 -0.44
N ALA A 249 -1.45 -13.33 -1.56
CA ALA A 249 -1.13 -14.64 -2.12
C ALA A 249 0.37 -14.83 -2.42
N ASN A 250 1.07 -13.76 -2.83
CA ASN A 250 2.51 -13.83 -3.15
C ASN A 250 3.45 -13.55 -1.95
N LEU A 251 2.90 -13.41 -0.75
CA LEU A 251 3.63 -13.18 0.51
C LEU A 251 3.56 -14.44 1.40
N PRO A 252 4.57 -14.70 2.26
CA PRO A 252 5.84 -13.97 2.34
C PRO A 252 6.71 -14.24 1.11
N PHE A 253 7.68 -13.36 0.86
CA PHE A 253 8.65 -13.56 -0.21
C PHE A 253 9.55 -14.76 0.11
N GLN A 254 9.95 -15.50 -0.91
CA GLN A 254 10.95 -16.57 -0.80
C GLN A 254 12.39 -16.02 -0.93
N GLY A 255 12.52 -14.80 -1.42
CA GLY A 255 13.78 -14.08 -1.54
C GLY A 255 13.58 -12.77 -2.27
N TRP A 256 14.61 -11.93 -2.26
CA TRP A 256 14.62 -10.66 -2.98
C TRP A 256 16.06 -10.21 -3.24
N GLU A 257 16.21 -9.35 -4.24
CA GLU A 257 17.49 -8.77 -4.62
C GLU A 257 17.27 -7.37 -5.20
N LEU A 258 18.05 -6.41 -4.71
CA LEU A 258 18.14 -5.06 -5.23
C LEU A 258 19.53 -4.91 -5.83
N ARG A 259 19.64 -4.86 -7.17
CA ARG A 259 20.92 -4.90 -7.89
C ARG A 259 21.13 -3.63 -8.72
N PRO A 260 22.26 -2.91 -8.59
CA PRO A 260 22.49 -1.72 -9.39
C PRO A 260 22.69 -2.07 -10.86
N LEU A 261 22.19 -1.20 -11.74
CA LEU A 261 22.41 -1.25 -13.18
C LEU A 261 23.29 -0.09 -13.67
N GLY A 262 23.56 0.89 -12.81
CA GLY A 262 24.35 2.07 -13.07
C GLY A 262 23.90 3.25 -12.19
N GLN A 263 24.38 4.45 -12.50
CA GLN A 263 23.96 5.69 -11.84
C GLN A 263 22.43 5.83 -11.93
N ASP A 264 21.78 6.06 -10.78
CA ASP A 264 20.33 6.25 -10.65
C ASP A 264 19.47 5.18 -11.33
N SER A 265 19.98 3.94 -11.39
CA SER A 265 19.28 2.82 -11.99
C SER A 265 19.53 1.52 -11.21
N VAL A 266 18.45 0.84 -10.82
CA VAL A 266 18.52 -0.40 -10.05
C VAL A 266 17.44 -1.38 -10.51
N LEU A 267 17.72 -2.68 -10.40
CA LEU A 267 16.79 -3.76 -10.64
C LEU A 267 16.36 -4.35 -9.30
N PHE A 268 15.07 -4.29 -8.98
CA PHE A 268 14.50 -4.90 -7.80
C PHE A 268 13.73 -6.16 -8.17
N THR A 269 14.27 -7.31 -7.79
CA THR A 269 13.67 -8.63 -8.03
C THR A 269 13.12 -9.17 -6.71
N ILE A 270 11.85 -9.57 -6.74
CA ILE A 270 11.15 -10.23 -5.64
C ILE A 270 10.82 -11.64 -6.09
N LYS A 271 11.28 -12.63 -5.33
CA LYS A 271 10.94 -14.04 -5.52
C LYS A 271 9.75 -14.38 -4.66
N GLY A 272 8.62 -14.63 -5.30
CA GLY A 272 7.36 -14.90 -4.62
C GLY A 272 7.09 -16.39 -4.46
N ALA A 273 6.14 -16.74 -3.59
CA ALA A 273 5.68 -18.13 -3.50
C ALA A 273 4.97 -18.60 -4.78
N ILE A 274 4.43 -17.65 -5.54
CA ILE A 274 3.58 -17.92 -6.69
C ILE A 274 4.25 -17.51 -7.99
N PHE A 275 4.84 -16.31 -8.02
CA PHE A 275 5.54 -15.79 -9.18
C PHE A 275 6.58 -14.77 -8.77
N ASP A 276 7.61 -14.65 -9.61
CA ASP A 276 8.69 -13.69 -9.45
C ASP A 276 8.35 -12.39 -10.16
N ILE A 277 8.68 -11.27 -9.52
CA ILE A 277 8.48 -9.93 -10.08
C ILE A 277 9.83 -9.23 -10.19
N THR A 278 10.03 -8.54 -11.30
CA THR A 278 11.16 -7.64 -11.47
C THR A 278 10.68 -6.23 -11.75
N ILE A 279 11.18 -5.24 -10.98
CA ILE A 279 10.89 -3.82 -11.16
C ILE A 279 12.21 -3.13 -11.46
N THR A 280 12.35 -2.56 -12.65
CA THR A 280 13.45 -1.66 -12.94
C THR A 280 13.09 -0.27 -12.44
N ILE A 281 13.95 0.32 -11.62
CA ILE A 281 13.82 1.69 -11.13
C ILE A 281 14.91 2.50 -11.82
N LYS A 282 14.53 3.61 -12.45
CA LYS A 282 15.45 4.53 -13.11
C LYS A 282 14.98 5.96 -12.86
N ASN A 283 15.86 6.79 -12.30
CA ASN A 283 15.49 8.11 -11.80
C ASN A 283 14.29 8.00 -10.85
N ASP A 284 13.22 8.74 -11.11
CA ASP A 284 11.97 8.79 -10.34
C ASP A 284 10.88 7.81 -10.85
N GLN A 285 11.25 6.87 -11.73
CA GLN A 285 10.29 5.99 -12.41
C GLN A 285 10.58 4.51 -12.20
N CYS A 286 9.51 3.73 -12.16
CA CYS A 286 9.51 2.29 -12.05
C CYS A 286 8.90 1.66 -13.32
N MET A 287 9.44 0.52 -13.72
CA MET A 287 8.95 -0.27 -14.84
C MET A 287 8.84 -1.73 -14.42
N LEU A 288 7.65 -2.29 -14.57
CA LEU A 288 7.38 -3.69 -14.26
C LEU A 288 7.82 -4.62 -15.40
N GLN A 289 8.51 -5.68 -15.02
CA GLN A 289 8.84 -6.84 -15.83
C GLN A 289 8.36 -8.08 -15.10
N LEU A 290 7.57 -8.90 -15.77
CA LEU A 290 7.08 -10.16 -15.25
C LEU A 290 7.51 -11.27 -16.19
N GLU A 291 8.25 -12.24 -15.67
CA GLU A 291 8.56 -13.46 -16.41
C GLU A 291 7.28 -14.32 -16.41
N GLN A 292 6.68 -14.49 -17.58
CA GLN A 292 5.65 -15.51 -17.84
C GLN A 292 4.27 -15.33 -17.19
N GLN A 293 3.53 -14.26 -17.51
CA GLN A 293 2.06 -14.31 -17.37
C GLN A 293 1.32 -13.69 -18.56
N ARG A 294 0.24 -14.37 -18.97
CA ARG A 294 -0.80 -13.76 -19.80
C ARG A 294 -1.50 -12.72 -18.95
N GLY A 295 -1.78 -11.56 -19.54
CA GLY A 295 -2.74 -10.62 -18.97
C GLY A 295 -2.17 -9.32 -18.40
N LEU A 296 -0.88 -9.00 -18.60
CA LEU A 296 -0.27 -7.74 -18.12
C LEU A 296 0.38 -6.92 -19.23
N SER A 297 0.09 -7.19 -20.50
CA SER A 297 0.67 -6.46 -21.63
C SER A 297 0.48 -4.94 -21.53
N HIS A 298 -0.61 -4.51 -20.89
CA HIS A 298 -0.91 -3.10 -20.65
C HIS A 298 -0.05 -2.46 -19.55
N LEU A 299 0.64 -3.24 -18.69
CA LEU A 299 1.56 -2.75 -17.64
C LEU A 299 3.03 -2.99 -17.96
N MET A 300 3.34 -4.10 -18.63
CA MET A 300 4.72 -4.51 -18.89
C MET A 300 5.47 -3.49 -19.74
N GLY A 301 6.69 -3.16 -19.35
CA GLY A 301 7.57 -2.26 -20.10
C GLY A 301 7.18 -0.78 -20.06
N LYS A 302 6.18 -0.39 -19.27
CA LYS A 302 5.77 1.00 -19.11
C LYS A 302 6.42 1.64 -17.89
N TRP A 303 7.03 2.79 -18.11
CA TRP A 303 7.55 3.65 -17.03
C TRP A 303 6.41 4.43 -16.38
N MET A 304 6.39 4.42 -15.05
CA MET A 304 5.43 5.18 -14.23
C MET A 304 6.00 5.45 -12.83
N SER A 305 5.42 6.38 -12.08
CA SER A 305 5.84 6.60 -10.69
C SER A 305 5.56 5.37 -9.82
N GLY A 306 6.28 5.22 -8.70
CA GLY A 306 6.09 4.08 -7.78
C GLY A 306 4.64 3.90 -7.31
N HIS A 307 3.95 4.98 -6.96
CA HIS A 307 2.54 4.94 -6.55
C HIS A 307 1.61 4.56 -7.72
N ALA A 308 1.84 5.10 -8.92
CA ALA A 308 1.08 4.72 -10.10
C ALA A 308 1.26 3.22 -10.42
N LEU A 309 2.49 2.71 -10.30
CA LEU A 309 2.80 1.30 -10.45
C LEU A 309 2.07 0.43 -9.43
N GLN A 310 2.15 0.79 -8.14
CA GLN A 310 1.44 0.07 -7.08
C GLN A 310 -0.06 -0.03 -7.37
N LYS A 311 -0.71 1.09 -7.70
CA LYS A 311 -2.14 1.12 -8.03
C LYS A 311 -2.46 0.27 -9.27
N ALA A 312 -1.60 0.30 -10.29
CA ALA A 312 -1.80 -0.45 -11.51
C ALA A 312 -1.66 -1.96 -11.27
N MET A 313 -0.64 -2.38 -10.51
CA MET A 313 -0.42 -3.77 -10.09
C MET A 313 -1.60 -4.30 -9.28
N LEU A 314 -2.05 -3.55 -8.26
CA LEU A 314 -3.18 -3.95 -7.42
C LEU A 314 -4.47 -4.12 -8.22
N LYS A 315 -4.74 -3.23 -9.18
CA LYS A 315 -5.88 -3.36 -10.09
C LYS A 315 -5.78 -4.63 -10.93
N ALA A 316 -4.59 -4.94 -11.45
CA ALA A 316 -4.35 -6.13 -12.25
C ALA A 316 -4.30 -7.44 -11.45
N GLY A 317 -4.55 -7.36 -10.13
CA GLY A 317 -4.56 -8.50 -9.23
C GLY A 317 -3.19 -8.94 -8.72
N VAL A 318 -2.14 -8.13 -8.95
CA VAL A 318 -0.78 -8.40 -8.51
C VAL A 318 -0.48 -7.59 -7.26
N ASN A 319 -0.27 -8.27 -6.14
CA ASN A 319 0.08 -7.61 -4.88
C ASN A 319 1.40 -8.14 -4.29
N ILE A 320 2.32 -7.21 -4.06
CA ILE A 320 3.58 -7.39 -3.30
C ILE A 320 3.71 -6.36 -2.17
N PHE A 321 2.68 -5.54 -1.97
CA PHE A 321 2.72 -4.41 -1.05
C PHE A 321 2.10 -4.83 0.28
N VAL A 322 2.73 -4.36 1.34
CA VAL A 322 2.35 -4.65 2.72
C VAL A 322 1.49 -3.50 3.25
N ASN A 323 0.48 -3.85 4.04
CA ASN A 323 -0.38 -2.91 4.74
C ASN A 323 -0.48 -3.26 6.23
N GLU A 324 -1.29 -2.50 6.96
CA GLU A 324 -1.51 -2.66 8.40
C GLU A 324 -2.14 -4.01 8.79
N HIS A 325 -2.75 -4.75 7.86
CA HIS A 325 -3.40 -6.03 8.12
C HIS A 325 -2.57 -7.24 7.71
N THR A 326 -1.50 -7.06 6.92
CA THR A 326 -0.69 -8.17 6.38
C THR A 326 -0.19 -9.14 7.47
N HIS A 327 0.20 -8.62 8.65
CA HIS A 327 0.68 -9.41 9.78
C HIS A 327 -0.34 -10.44 10.33
N LYS A 328 -1.63 -10.27 10.03
CA LYS A 328 -2.69 -11.21 10.44
C LYS A 328 -2.76 -12.45 9.55
N TYR A 329 -2.36 -12.32 8.28
CA TYR A 329 -2.56 -13.34 7.25
C TYR A 329 -1.27 -13.96 6.72
N VAL A 330 -0.13 -13.31 6.97
CA VAL A 330 1.17 -13.69 6.42
C VAL A 330 2.15 -13.87 7.58
N SER A 331 2.92 -14.95 7.56
CA SER A 331 4.06 -15.12 8.47
C SER A 331 5.15 -14.09 8.19
N PHE A 332 5.70 -13.48 9.23
CA PHE A 332 6.71 -12.43 9.09
C PHE A 332 7.82 -12.56 10.13
N CYS A 333 8.99 -12.05 9.77
CA CYS A 333 10.13 -11.87 10.65
C CYS A 333 9.94 -10.57 11.42
N ARG A 334 9.55 -10.65 12.69
CA ARG A 334 9.35 -9.45 13.52
C ARG A 334 10.68 -8.70 13.68
N LYS A 335 10.67 -7.40 13.39
CA LYS A 335 11.80 -6.49 13.50
C LYS A 335 11.38 -5.19 14.16
N GLU A 336 12.31 -4.53 14.83
CA GLU A 336 12.09 -3.19 15.33
C GLU A 336 11.86 -2.22 14.16
N SER A 337 10.76 -1.46 14.22
CA SER A 337 10.31 -0.62 13.11
C SER A 337 11.31 0.49 12.75
N LEU A 338 11.98 1.08 13.74
CA LEU A 338 12.99 2.12 13.50
C LEU A 338 14.21 1.55 12.78
N THR A 339 14.68 0.38 13.21
CA THR A 339 15.82 -0.32 12.63
C THR A 339 15.55 -0.69 11.16
N GLU A 340 14.37 -1.22 10.85
CA GLU A 340 13.93 -1.48 9.47
C GLU A 340 13.94 -0.20 8.60
N GLN A 341 13.32 0.88 9.08
CA GLN A 341 13.24 2.14 8.33
C GLN A 341 14.61 2.76 8.08
N VAL A 342 15.51 2.70 9.07
CA VAL A 342 16.87 3.22 8.94
C VAL A 342 17.64 2.40 7.89
N VAL A 343 17.55 1.06 7.93
CA VAL A 343 18.24 0.23 6.94
C VAL A 343 17.71 0.48 5.53
N TYR A 344 16.40 0.65 5.32
CA TYR A 344 15.88 1.00 3.99
C TYR A 344 16.39 2.34 3.44
N LYS A 345 16.49 3.36 4.29
CA LYS A 345 17.10 4.65 3.91
C LYS A 345 18.54 4.45 3.46
N GLN A 346 19.30 3.66 4.19
CA GLN A 346 20.71 3.42 3.89
C GLN A 346 20.90 2.53 2.66
N MET A 347 20.06 1.52 2.46
CA MET A 347 20.02 0.74 1.22
C MET A 347 19.71 1.62 0.02
N ALA A 348 18.73 2.52 0.13
CA ALA A 348 18.34 3.42 -0.96
C ALA A 348 19.47 4.40 -1.32
N LEU A 349 20.15 4.98 -0.34
CA LEU A 349 21.30 5.87 -0.54
C LEU A 349 22.45 5.19 -1.30
N PHE A 350 22.62 3.88 -1.09
CA PHE A 350 23.70 3.09 -1.67
C PHE A 350 23.28 2.27 -2.89
N ALA A 351 22.02 2.37 -3.34
CA ALA A 351 21.44 1.51 -4.36
C ALA A 351 22.08 1.64 -5.75
N SER A 352 22.79 2.73 -6.04
CA SER A 352 23.57 2.89 -7.28
C SER A 352 24.88 2.10 -7.27
N ALA A 353 25.46 1.81 -6.09
CA ALA A 353 26.78 1.19 -5.95
C ALA A 353 26.77 -0.21 -5.30
N CYS A 354 25.75 -0.49 -4.47
CA CYS A 354 25.62 -1.72 -3.72
C CYS A 354 24.43 -2.54 -4.21
N ALA A 355 24.65 -3.84 -4.39
CA ALA A 355 23.56 -4.80 -4.42
C ALA A 355 23.25 -5.30 -3.01
N PHE A 356 21.97 -5.49 -2.73
CA PHE A 356 21.46 -6.02 -1.48
C PHE A 356 20.59 -7.22 -1.77
N SER A 357 20.68 -8.29 -0.98
CA SER A 357 19.79 -9.43 -1.15
C SER A 357 19.40 -10.10 0.15
N TRP A 358 18.33 -10.88 0.05
CA TRP A 358 17.78 -11.69 1.12
C TRP A 358 18.82 -12.63 1.75
N SER A 359 18.73 -12.83 3.05
CA SER A 359 19.48 -13.86 3.77
C SER A 359 18.54 -14.69 4.63
N LYS A 360 18.69 -16.01 4.59
CA LYS A 360 17.88 -16.93 5.42
C LYS A 360 18.08 -16.71 6.92
N TRP A 361 19.22 -16.11 7.27
CA TRP A 361 19.61 -15.85 8.66
C TRP A 361 18.86 -14.68 9.29
N ASN A 362 18.23 -13.82 8.49
CA ASN A 362 17.44 -12.70 9.01
C ASN A 362 16.30 -13.17 9.93
N ALA A 363 15.73 -14.35 9.65
CA ALA A 363 14.71 -14.97 10.48
C ALA A 363 15.23 -15.49 11.83
N LYS A 364 16.56 -15.59 12.02
CA LYS A 364 17.21 -16.22 13.18
C LYS A 364 17.95 -15.23 14.07
N CYS A 365 18.15 -13.98 13.64
CA CYS A 365 18.95 -12.99 14.37
C CYS A 365 18.19 -12.18 15.44
N GLY A 366 16.93 -12.50 15.73
CA GLY A 366 16.11 -11.77 16.72
C GLY A 366 15.46 -10.50 16.16
N GLU A 367 14.71 -9.78 17.00
CA GLU A 367 13.90 -8.62 16.57
C GLU A 367 14.73 -7.33 16.41
N GLU A 368 15.85 -7.20 17.12
CA GLU A 368 16.67 -5.98 17.15
C GLU A 368 17.77 -5.96 16.07
N HIS A 369 18.00 -7.10 15.42
CA HIS A 369 19.04 -7.23 14.40
C HIS A 369 18.44 -7.54 13.04
N LEU A 370 19.19 -7.19 12.00
CA LEU A 370 18.91 -7.54 10.61
C LEU A 370 20.12 -8.27 10.03
N VAL A 371 19.86 -9.25 9.17
CA VAL A 371 20.90 -9.90 8.37
C VAL A 371 20.50 -9.81 6.91
N LEU A 372 21.40 -9.30 6.10
CA LEU A 372 21.24 -9.26 4.66
C LEU A 372 22.59 -9.49 3.98
N GLN A 373 22.53 -9.87 2.71
CA GLN A 373 23.70 -9.97 1.85
C GLN A 373 23.96 -8.62 1.20
N VAL A 374 25.23 -8.21 1.14
CA VAL A 374 25.65 -7.00 0.44
C VAL A 374 26.78 -7.33 -0.53
N PHE A 375 26.69 -6.75 -1.73
CA PHE A 375 27.67 -6.85 -2.79
C PHE A 375 28.01 -5.44 -3.27
N TRP A 376 29.27 -5.22 -3.66
CA TRP A 376 29.72 -3.96 -4.24
C TRP A 376 30.02 -4.17 -5.71
N ILE A 377 29.63 -3.22 -6.55
CA ILE A 377 30.07 -3.21 -7.94
C ILE A 377 31.48 -2.62 -7.99
N LEU A 378 32.48 -3.48 -8.21
CA LEU A 378 33.82 -3.03 -8.58
C LEU A 378 33.83 -2.68 -10.08
N LEU A 379 33.85 -1.40 -10.41
CA LEU A 379 34.13 -0.90 -11.76
C LEU A 379 35.62 -1.07 -12.10
N GLN A 380 36.12 -2.31 -12.11
CA GLN A 380 37.40 -2.63 -12.73
C GLN A 380 37.19 -3.68 -13.81
N THR A 381 37.37 -3.25 -15.06
CA THR A 381 37.52 -4.12 -16.24
C THR A 381 36.44 -5.19 -16.38
N SER A 382 35.26 -4.80 -16.87
CA SER A 382 34.33 -5.69 -17.61
C SER A 382 33.83 -6.97 -16.92
N PHE A 383 34.12 -7.18 -15.64
CA PHE A 383 33.80 -8.40 -14.90
C PHE A 383 33.28 -8.05 -13.50
N TYR A 384 32.14 -8.63 -13.13
CA TYR A 384 31.62 -8.60 -11.76
C TYR A 384 32.48 -9.54 -10.90
N CYS A 385 33.19 -9.02 -9.89
CA CYS A 385 33.83 -9.87 -8.89
C CYS A 385 32.80 -10.18 -7.80
N GLU A 386 32.22 -11.39 -7.83
CA GLU A 386 31.31 -11.88 -6.81
C GLU A 386 32.08 -12.19 -5.52
N GLN A 387 32.05 -11.27 -4.56
CA GLN A 387 32.32 -11.60 -3.16
C GLN A 387 31.05 -11.44 -2.34
N ASN A 388 30.22 -12.48 -2.31
CA ASN A 388 29.06 -12.55 -1.42
C ASN A 388 29.55 -12.42 0.02
N THR A 389 29.05 -11.41 0.73
CA THR A 389 29.30 -11.31 2.14
C THR A 389 27.98 -11.09 2.88
N ASN A 390 27.77 -11.90 3.92
CA ASN A 390 26.68 -11.73 4.86
C ASN A 390 27.05 -10.64 5.86
N TYR A 391 26.21 -9.62 5.97
CA TYR A 391 26.40 -8.52 6.92
C TYR A 391 25.32 -8.55 8.00
N PHE A 392 25.79 -8.36 9.23
CA PHE A 392 24.96 -8.29 10.44
C PHE A 392 24.78 -6.84 10.85
N PHE A 393 23.60 -6.55 11.38
CA PHE A 393 23.32 -5.29 12.07
C PHE A 393 23.97 -5.27 13.46
N GLU A 394 25.29 -5.09 13.45
CA GLU A 394 26.12 -4.18 14.28
C GLU A 394 27.15 -3.48 13.35
N SER A 395 26.82 -3.40 12.05
CA SER A 395 27.72 -2.92 11.00
C SER A 395 29.02 -3.73 10.92
N GLN A 396 28.91 -5.06 11.05
CA GLN A 396 30.04 -5.97 11.04
C GLN A 396 29.78 -7.21 10.16
N LYS A 397 30.85 -7.70 9.54
CA LYS A 397 30.86 -8.86 8.66
C LYS A 397 30.76 -10.16 9.47
N LEU A 398 29.78 -11.00 9.14
CA LEU A 398 29.63 -12.32 9.75
C LEU A 398 30.59 -13.34 9.16
N LYS A 399 30.98 -14.32 9.97
CA LYS A 399 31.75 -15.49 9.52
C LYS A 399 30.89 -16.51 8.77
N ILE A 400 29.58 -16.54 9.02
CA ILE A 400 28.66 -17.49 8.40
C ILE A 400 28.34 -17.11 6.96
N THR A 401 28.03 -18.13 6.15
CA THR A 401 27.54 -17.99 4.77
C THR A 401 26.12 -18.53 4.68
N GLU A 402 25.44 -18.34 3.54
CA GLU A 402 24.13 -18.96 3.31
C GLU A 402 24.18 -20.49 3.29
N ASN A 403 25.37 -21.10 3.21
CA ASN A 403 25.55 -22.56 3.26
C ASN A 403 25.86 -23.08 4.66
N SER A 404 26.03 -22.22 5.67
CA SER A 404 26.27 -22.66 7.04
C SER A 404 25.07 -23.46 7.59
N GLU A 405 25.35 -24.43 8.46
CA GLU A 405 24.35 -25.33 9.04
C GLU A 405 23.47 -24.63 10.09
N ALA A 406 24.08 -23.75 10.88
CA ALA A 406 23.42 -23.02 11.96
C ALA A 406 23.78 -21.53 11.93
N PHE A 407 22.87 -20.72 12.48
CA PHE A 407 23.12 -19.30 12.68
C PHE A 407 24.21 -19.14 13.75
N SER A 408 25.21 -18.32 13.47
CA SER A 408 26.19 -17.86 14.45
C SER A 408 26.37 -16.34 14.31
N PRO A 409 26.34 -15.60 15.44
CA PRO A 409 26.65 -14.18 15.45
C PRO A 409 28.17 -13.90 15.33
N ASP A 410 29.02 -14.93 15.26
CA ASP A 410 30.47 -14.75 15.21
C ASP A 410 30.91 -13.94 13.98
N HIS A 411 31.75 -12.94 14.23
CA HIS A 411 32.28 -12.06 13.20
C HIS A 411 33.59 -12.57 12.61
N VAL A 412 33.94 -12.09 11.41
CA VAL A 412 35.24 -12.39 10.80
C VAL A 412 36.35 -11.79 11.68
N PRO A 413 37.37 -12.58 12.08
CA PRO A 413 38.47 -12.07 12.89
C PRO A 413 39.16 -10.88 12.22
N GLY A 414 39.34 -9.78 12.96
CA GLY A 414 39.94 -8.54 12.45
C GLY A 414 39.00 -7.64 11.66
N SER A 415 37.70 -7.97 11.56
CA SER A 415 36.70 -7.06 10.98
C SER A 415 36.43 -5.86 11.91
N LEU A 416 36.28 -4.69 11.31
CA LEU A 416 35.94 -3.46 12.02
C LEU A 416 34.45 -3.45 12.40
N VAL A 417 34.18 -2.93 13.60
CA VAL A 417 32.82 -2.58 14.05
C VAL A 417 32.59 -1.11 13.70
N HIS A 418 31.48 -0.81 13.03
CA HIS A 418 31.17 0.56 12.64
C HIS A 418 29.93 1.06 13.39
N ASN A 419 29.91 2.36 13.69
CA ASN A 419 28.78 2.98 14.41
C ASN A 419 27.48 2.95 13.61
N THR A 420 27.55 2.95 12.28
CA THR A 420 26.37 2.87 11.42
C THR A 420 26.65 1.98 10.22
N PHE A 421 25.57 1.44 9.66
CA PHE A 421 25.64 0.57 8.49
C PHE A 421 26.21 1.33 7.27
N ILE A 422 25.96 2.63 7.09
CA ILE A 422 26.63 3.48 6.09
C ILE A 422 28.16 3.42 6.18
N HIS A 423 28.74 3.65 7.37
CA HIS A 423 30.20 3.66 7.51
C HIS A 423 30.81 2.30 7.15
N MET A 424 30.10 1.21 7.47
CA MET A 424 30.52 -0.13 7.05
C MET A 424 30.46 -0.30 5.52
N LEU A 425 29.42 0.21 4.87
CA LEU A 425 29.33 0.17 3.40
C LEU A 425 30.47 0.97 2.75
N GLU A 426 30.76 2.19 3.25
CA GLU A 426 31.81 3.06 2.73
C GLU A 426 33.21 2.46 2.89
N ASP A 427 33.53 1.90 4.05
CA ASP A 427 34.85 1.32 4.34
C ASP A 427 35.20 0.11 3.44
N ASN A 428 34.18 -0.55 2.88
CA ASN A 428 34.35 -1.70 1.99
C ASN A 428 34.16 -1.35 0.50
N MET A 429 33.90 -0.09 0.16
CA MET A 429 33.58 0.35 -1.19
C MET A 429 34.81 0.92 -1.92
N SER A 430 34.83 0.80 -3.26
CA SER A 430 35.85 1.46 -4.08
C SER A 430 35.63 2.99 -4.12
N PRO A 431 36.67 3.79 -4.42
CA PRO A 431 36.52 5.23 -4.62
C PRO A 431 35.45 5.59 -5.65
N ASP A 432 35.37 4.84 -6.75
CA ASP A 432 34.36 5.03 -7.80
C ASP A 432 32.94 4.74 -7.29
N GLY A 433 32.78 3.73 -6.44
CA GLY A 433 31.49 3.44 -5.80
C GLY A 433 31.06 4.57 -4.86
N ILE A 434 31.99 5.11 -4.07
CA ILE A 434 31.74 6.24 -3.15
C ILE A 434 31.37 7.49 -3.95
N ASP A 435 32.03 7.72 -5.10
CA ASP A 435 31.69 8.83 -5.98
C ASP A 435 30.28 8.68 -6.56
N MET A 436 29.93 7.46 -6.99
CA MET A 436 28.60 7.16 -7.54
C MET A 436 27.47 7.36 -6.52
N THR A 437 27.66 6.97 -5.24
CA THR A 437 26.66 7.20 -4.18
C THR A 437 26.50 8.69 -3.85
N ARG A 438 27.59 9.48 -3.90
CA ARG A 438 27.55 10.93 -3.69
C ARG A 438 26.83 11.69 -4.80
N HIS A 439 26.81 11.14 -6.00
CA HIS A 439 26.15 11.73 -7.17
C HIS A 439 24.76 11.16 -7.44
N SER A 440 24.26 10.23 -6.61
CA SER A 440 22.90 9.69 -6.74
C SER A 440 21.84 10.78 -6.61
N ASN A 441 20.90 10.81 -7.54
CA ASN A 441 19.80 11.76 -7.53
C ASN A 441 18.84 11.46 -6.37
N TYR A 442 18.44 12.50 -5.61
CA TYR A 442 17.55 12.32 -4.47
C TYR A 442 16.17 11.73 -4.84
N CYS A 443 15.65 12.00 -6.04
CA CYS A 443 14.40 11.40 -6.51
C CYS A 443 14.53 9.90 -6.73
N PHE A 444 15.71 9.44 -7.18
CA PHE A 444 16.02 8.02 -7.31
C PHE A 444 16.08 7.35 -5.94
N VAL A 445 16.82 7.96 -5.01
CA VAL A 445 16.92 7.48 -3.62
C VAL A 445 15.53 7.38 -2.98
N ASP A 446 14.70 8.42 -3.12
CA ASP A 446 13.34 8.44 -2.61
C ASP A 446 12.46 7.34 -3.24
N THR A 447 12.55 7.14 -4.56
CA THR A 447 11.80 6.09 -5.26
C THR A 447 12.16 4.69 -4.77
N VAL A 448 13.46 4.40 -4.59
CA VAL A 448 13.94 3.12 -4.05
C VAL A 448 13.46 2.94 -2.61
N GLN A 449 13.61 3.97 -1.77
CA GLN A 449 13.19 3.92 -0.38
C GLN A 449 11.68 3.66 -0.26
N ASN A 450 10.87 4.39 -1.03
CA ASN A 450 9.42 4.24 -1.00
C ASN A 450 8.97 2.84 -1.42
N LEU A 451 9.63 2.25 -2.43
CA LEU A 451 9.33 0.89 -2.87
C LEU A 451 9.73 -0.15 -1.81
N LEU A 452 10.89 0.00 -1.17
CA LEU A 452 11.32 -0.86 -0.06
C LEU A 452 10.38 -0.74 1.15
N CYS A 453 9.98 0.47 1.52
CA CYS A 453 9.02 0.72 2.61
C CYS A 453 7.62 0.15 2.30
N ALA A 454 7.19 0.17 1.04
CA ALA A 454 5.89 -0.34 0.64
C ALA A 454 5.85 -1.88 0.54
N THR A 455 6.99 -2.51 0.24
CA THR A 455 7.09 -3.98 0.07
C THR A 455 7.63 -4.69 1.32
N ARG A 456 8.34 -3.97 2.20
CA ARG A 456 8.92 -4.43 3.47
C ARG A 456 9.64 -5.79 3.38
N PRO A 457 10.58 -5.97 2.42
CA PRO A 457 11.23 -7.25 2.15
C PRO A 457 12.14 -7.74 3.29
N LEU A 458 12.43 -6.96 4.34
CA LEU A 458 13.24 -7.41 5.49
C LEU A 458 12.38 -8.04 6.58
N VAL A 459 11.05 -7.85 6.50
CA VAL A 459 10.07 -8.35 7.48
C VAL A 459 9.22 -9.44 6.86
N PHE A 460 8.83 -9.32 5.59
CA PHE A 460 7.94 -10.26 4.91
C PHE A 460 8.69 -11.17 3.93
N SER A 461 9.81 -11.74 4.36
CA SER A 461 10.67 -12.68 3.61
C SER A 461 11.33 -13.73 4.48
#